data_AF-A0A1E3R9X1-F1
#
_entry.id   AF-A0A1E3R9X1-F1
#
_cell.length_a   1.000
_cell.length_b   1.000
_cell.length_c   1.000
_cell.angle_alpha   90.00
_cell.angle_beta   90.00
_cell.angle_gamma   90.00
#
_symmetry.space_group_name_H-M   'P 1'
#
loop_
_entity.id
_entity.type
_entity.pdbx_description
1 polymer ?
#
loop_
_entity_poly.entity_id
_entity_poly.type
_entity_poly.pdbx_seq_one_letter_code
_entity_poly.pdbx_strand_id
1 'polypeptide(L)'
;MGSLLALVVPLTGAPSASAEPLTPLSPAEVEYLTQLRQVFSQYRDPAEFRSDGELLSLGRYVCEQRDIGIVGSGATMVTPAISQLAFLHLCPN
;
A
#
# COMPACT_ATOMS: atom_id res chain seq x y z
N MET A 1 -54.35 23.74 7.95
CA MET A 1 -53.03 24.22 7.46
C MET A 1 -51.97 23.42 8.19
N GLY A 2 -51.34 22.45 7.53
CA GLY A 2 -50.36 21.55 8.15
C GLY A 2 -48.95 22.11 7.98
N SER A 3 -48.26 22.35 9.09
CA SER A 3 -46.83 22.70 9.09
C SER A 3 -45.98 21.43 9.03
N LEU A 4 -45.19 21.30 7.97
CA LEU A 4 -44.15 20.28 7.84
C LEU A 4 -42.89 20.75 8.59
N LEU A 5 -42.54 20.06 9.67
CA LEU A 5 -41.26 20.22 10.37
C LEU A 5 -40.16 19.47 9.60
N ALA A 6 -39.25 20.20 8.97
CA ALA A 6 -38.06 19.63 8.35
C ALA A 6 -37.00 19.36 9.44
N LEU A 7 -36.74 18.08 9.71
CA LEU A 7 -35.69 17.65 10.64
C LEU A 7 -34.35 17.62 9.90
N VAL A 8 -33.48 18.59 10.17
CA VAL A 8 -32.11 18.59 9.65
C VAL A 8 -31.26 17.70 10.55
N VAL A 9 -30.90 16.51 10.08
CA VAL A 9 -29.95 15.62 10.76
C VAL A 9 -28.54 16.11 10.40
N PRO A 10 -27.74 16.63 11.35
CA PRO A 10 -26.34 16.88 11.07
C PRO A 10 -25.66 15.52 10.88
N LEU A 11 -25.15 15.25 9.68
CA LEU A 11 -24.18 14.18 9.47
C LEU A 11 -22.98 14.50 10.35
N THR A 12 -22.87 13.84 11.50
CA THR A 12 -21.66 13.81 12.29
C THR A 12 -20.60 13.16 11.42
N GLY A 13 -19.68 13.99 10.91
CA GLY A 13 -18.56 13.54 10.08
C GLY A 13 -17.84 12.40 10.77
N ALA A 14 -17.62 11.32 10.01
CA ALA A 14 -16.74 10.24 10.41
C ALA A 14 -15.40 10.83 10.89
N PRO A 15 -14.75 10.22 11.91
CA PRO A 15 -13.43 10.69 12.33
C PRO A 15 -12.53 10.69 11.10
N SER A 16 -12.05 11.88 10.71
CA SER A 16 -11.00 12.03 9.73
C SER A 16 -9.87 11.10 10.15
N ALA A 17 -9.63 10.04 9.38
CA ALA A 17 -8.49 9.17 9.61
C ALA A 17 -7.26 10.08 9.71
N SER A 18 -6.66 10.15 10.89
CA SER A 18 -5.48 10.96 11.13
C SER A 18 -4.40 10.45 10.18
N ALA A 19 -4.12 11.19 9.11
CA ALA A 19 -2.99 10.91 8.26
C ALA A 19 -1.75 11.04 9.14
N GLU A 20 -1.06 9.92 9.37
CA GLU A 20 0.21 9.90 10.08
C GLU A 20 1.13 10.98 9.47
N PRO A 21 1.91 11.74 10.28
CA PRO A 21 2.75 12.81 9.77
C PRO A 21 3.58 12.30 8.58
N LEU A 22 3.53 13.04 7.47
CA LEU A 22 4.19 12.71 6.21
C LEU A 22 5.71 12.70 6.40
N THR A 23 6.24 11.61 6.97
CA THR A 23 7.65 11.32 6.87
C THR A 23 7.93 11.18 5.38
N PRO A 24 8.81 12.01 4.81
CA PRO A 24 9.08 11.94 3.39
C PRO A 24 9.64 10.56 3.05
N LEU A 25 9.15 9.98 1.96
CA LEU A 25 9.63 8.71 1.42
C LEU A 25 11.13 8.81 1.14
N SER A 26 11.87 7.76 1.49
CA SER A 26 13.26 7.64 1.09
C SER A 26 13.39 7.48 -0.43
N PRO A 27 14.53 7.84 -1.04
CA PRO A 27 14.75 7.65 -2.47
C PRO A 27 14.51 6.22 -2.96
N ALA A 28 14.92 5.23 -2.15
CA ALA A 28 14.72 3.81 -2.46
C ALA A 28 13.24 3.41 -2.47
N GLU A 29 12.44 3.93 -1.53
CA GLU A 29 10.99 3.69 -1.50
C GLU A 29 10.29 4.33 -2.70
N VAL A 30 10.73 5.52 -3.12
CA VAL A 30 10.21 6.18 -4.33
C VAL A 30 10.53 5.35 -5.58
N GLU A 31 11.75 4.82 -5.69
CA GLU A 31 12.16 4.01 -6.83
C GLU A 31 11.40 2.67 -6.88
N TYR A 32 11.30 2.00 -5.74
CA TYR A 32 10.49 0.79 -5.55
C TYR A 32 9.04 0.99 -6.01
N LEU A 33 8.37 2.03 -5.51
CA LEU A 33 6.99 2.33 -5.90
C LEU A 33 6.89 2.67 -7.39
N THR A 34 7.82 3.46 -7.92
CA THR A 34 7.82 3.84 -9.34
C THR A 34 7.92 2.61 -10.24
N GLN A 35 8.81 1.67 -9.92
CA GLN A 35 8.96 0.43 -10.69
C GLN A 35 7.75 -0.48 -10.55
N LEU A 36 7.15 -0.60 -9.36
CA LEU A 36 5.91 -1.37 -9.19
C LEU A 36 4.76 -0.80 -10.02
N ARG A 37 4.59 0.53 -10.06
CA ARG A 37 3.55 1.13 -10.90
C ARG A 37 3.76 0.81 -12.37
N GLN A 38 5.01 0.83 -12.85
CA GLN A 38 5.32 0.44 -14.23
C GLN A 38 4.97 -1.02 -14.49
N VAL A 39 5.39 -1.94 -13.61
CA VAL A 39 5.11 -3.37 -13.74
C VAL A 39 3.60 -3.62 -13.75
N PHE A 40 2.85 -3.14 -12.75
CA PHE A 40 1.41 -3.39 -12.65
C PHE A 40 0.61 -2.69 -13.75
N SER A 41 1.08 -1.55 -14.27
CA SER A 41 0.44 -0.91 -15.43
C SER A 41 0.45 -1.80 -16.68
N GLN A 42 1.45 -2.67 -16.83
CA GLN A 42 1.54 -3.62 -17.95
C GLN A 42 0.61 -4.82 -17.77
N TYR A 43 0.41 -5.28 -16.53
CA TYR A 43 -0.47 -6.41 -16.24
C TYR A 43 -1.96 -6.08 -16.35
N ARG A 44 -2.34 -4.78 -16.42
CA ARG A 44 -3.74 -4.30 -16.37
C ARG A 44 -4.54 -4.95 -15.23
N ASP A 45 -3.89 -5.25 -14.11
CA ASP A 45 -4.59 -5.74 -12.92
C ASP A 45 -4.80 -4.58 -11.93
N PRO A 46 -5.98 -3.95 -11.92
CA PRO A 46 -6.28 -2.88 -10.97
C PRO A 46 -6.40 -3.39 -9.53
N ALA A 47 -6.51 -4.71 -9.28
CA ALA A 47 -6.60 -5.26 -7.93
C ALA A 47 -5.22 -5.37 -7.24
N GLU A 48 -4.14 -5.46 -8.02
CA GLU A 48 -2.76 -5.40 -7.52
C GLU A 48 -2.29 -3.96 -7.25
N PHE A 49 -2.97 -2.97 -7.84
CA PHE A 49 -2.70 -1.55 -7.59
C PHE A 49 -3.33 -1.10 -6.27
N ARG A 50 -2.67 -1.51 -5.18
CA ARG A 50 -2.96 -1.06 -3.83
C ARG A 50 -2.38 0.33 -3.58
N SER A 51 -2.74 0.94 -2.45
CA SER A 51 -2.16 2.22 -2.06
C SER A 51 -0.62 2.12 -1.95
N ASP A 52 0.09 3.22 -2.21
CA ASP A 52 1.55 3.26 -2.05
C ASP A 52 1.99 2.78 -0.65
N GLY A 53 1.19 3.07 0.39
CA GLY A 53 1.43 2.58 1.75
C GLY A 53 1.34 1.06 1.89
N GLU A 54 0.33 0.43 1.29
CA GLU A 54 0.17 -1.03 1.31
C GLU A 54 1.30 -1.73 0.54
N LEU A 55 1.72 -1.18 -0.61
CA LEU A 55 2.85 -1.70 -1.36
C LEU A 55 4.16 -1.65 -0.57
N LEU A 56 4.37 -0.58 0.22
CA LEU A 56 5.52 -0.47 1.11
C LEU A 56 5.43 -1.46 2.27
N SER A 57 4.27 -1.63 2.88
CA SER A 57 4.06 -2.63 3.94
C SER A 57 4.36 -4.04 3.45
N LEU A 58 3.86 -4.41 2.27
CA LEU A 58 4.14 -5.73 1.67
C LEU A 58 5.62 -5.90 1.32
N GLY A 59 6.27 -4.85 0.81
CA GLY A 59 7.70 -4.86 0.50
C GLY A 59 8.57 -5.04 1.75
N ARG A 60 8.25 -4.35 2.85
CA ARG A 60 8.94 -4.52 4.14
C ARG A 60 8.67 -5.91 4.73
N TYR A 61 7.44 -6.38 4.66
CA TYR A 61 7.06 -7.72 5.11
C TYR A 61 7.91 -8.80 4.43
N VAL A 62 8.06 -8.78 3.10
CA VAL A 62 8.88 -9.79 2.41
C VAL A 62 10.38 -9.68 2.74
N CYS A 63 10.88 -8.48 3.02
CA CYS A 63 12.24 -8.31 3.54
C CYS A 63 12.41 -9.00 4.90
N GLU A 64 11.50 -8.76 5.84
CA GLU A 64 11.50 -9.41 7.16
C GLU A 64 11.38 -10.94 7.05
N GLN A 65 10.53 -11.45 6.16
CA GLN A 65 10.40 -12.89 5.91
C GLN A 65 11.71 -13.48 5.37
N ARG A 66 12.39 -12.78 4.46
CA ARG A 66 13.67 -13.23 3.91
C ARG A 66 14.75 -13.31 4.99
N ASP A 67 14.77 -12.37 5.93
CA ASP A 67 15.74 -12.35 7.03
C ASP A 67 15.60 -13.56 7.97
N ILE A 68 14.40 -14.16 8.03
CA ILE A 68 14.15 -15.42 8.74
C ILE A 68 14.15 -16.66 7.83
N GLY A 69 14.61 -16.52 6.58
CA GLY A 69 14.76 -17.61 5.62
C GLY A 69 13.49 -18.01 4.86
N ILE A 70 12.41 -17.23 4.97
CA ILE A 70 11.15 -17.47 4.28
C ILE A 70 11.11 -16.63 2.99
N VAL A 71 11.08 -17.30 1.84
CA VAL A 71 11.10 -16.67 0.52
C VAL A 71 10.14 -17.34 -0.45
N GLY A 72 9.63 -16.55 -1.40
CA GLY A 72 8.79 -17.02 -2.50
C GLY A 72 7.30 -16.77 -2.27
N SER A 73 6.58 -16.57 -3.38
CA SER A 73 5.16 -16.19 -3.38
C SER A 73 4.25 -17.22 -2.72
N GLY A 74 4.58 -18.51 -2.77
CA GLY A 74 3.82 -19.56 -2.09
C GLY A 74 3.90 -19.51 -0.56
N ALA A 75 4.95 -18.92 -0.01
CA ALA A 75 5.13 -18.79 1.43
C ALA A 75 4.62 -17.44 1.97
N THR A 76 4.82 -16.36 1.21
CA THR A 76 4.46 -15.00 1.63
C THR A 76 3.08 -14.57 1.13
N MET A 77 2.51 -15.27 0.15
CA MET A 77 1.29 -14.87 -0.58
C MET A 77 1.43 -13.49 -1.25
N VAL A 78 2.66 -13.01 -1.41
CA VAL A 78 2.99 -11.75 -2.07
C VAL A 78 3.41 -12.01 -3.50
N THR A 79 3.04 -11.12 -4.41
CA THR A 79 3.33 -11.28 -5.83
C THR A 79 4.84 -11.29 -6.08
N PRO A 80 5.32 -12.02 -7.11
CA PRO A 80 6.74 -12.05 -7.43
C PRO A 80 7.34 -10.67 -7.74
N ALA A 81 6.54 -9.75 -8.30
CA ALA A 81 6.97 -8.39 -8.61
C ALA A 81 7.30 -7.59 -7.34
N ILE A 82 6.42 -7.63 -6.34
CA ILE A 82 6.63 -6.99 -5.03
C ILE A 82 7.87 -7.56 -4.37
N SER A 83 7.99 -8.90 -4.33
CA SER A 83 9.12 -9.57 -3.68
C SER A 83 10.46 -9.19 -4.32
N GLN A 84 10.56 -9.28 -5.65
CA GLN A 84 11.81 -8.98 -6.35
C GLN A 84 12.23 -7.51 -6.20
N LEU A 85 11.29 -6.58 -6.38
CA LEU A 85 11.60 -5.16 -6.27
C LEU A 85 11.92 -4.74 -4.83
N ALA A 86 11.28 -5.34 -3.83
CA ALA A 86 11.63 -5.10 -2.43
C ALA A 86 13.07 -5.54 -2.12
N PHE A 87 13.49 -6.70 -2.63
CA PHE A 87 14.86 -7.19 -2.43
C PHE A 87 15.92 -6.34 -3.13
N LEU A 88 15.57 -5.67 -4.22
CA LEU A 88 16.49 -4.78 -4.93
C LEU A 88 16.61 -3.39 -4.28
N HIS A 89 15.48 -2.84 -3.82
CA HIS A 89 15.41 -1.44 -3.41
C HIS A 89 15.31 -1.25 -1.90
N LEU A 90 14.48 -2.04 -1.21
CA LEU A 90 14.19 -1.83 0.21
C LEU A 90 15.17 -2.57 1.12
N CYS A 91 15.58 -3.77 0.72
CA CYS A 91 16.53 -4.59 1.47
C CYS A 91 17.57 -5.23 0.54
N PRO A 92 18.45 -4.45 -0.09
CA PRO A 92 19.61 -5.00 -0.77
C PRO A 92 20.55 -5.64 0.27
N ASN A 93 20.84 -6.94 0.10
CA ASN A 93 21.85 -7.66 0.89
C ASN A 93 23.24 -7.46 0.30
#